data_AF-D0UMP2-F1
#
_entry.id   AF-D0UMP2-F1
#
_cell.length_a   1.000
_cell.length_b   1.000
_cell.length_c   1.000
_cell.angle_alpha   90.00
_cell.angle_beta   90.00
_cell.angle_gamma   90.00
#
_symmetry.space_group_name_H-M   'P 1'
#
loop_
_entity.id
_entity.type
_entity.pdbx_description
1 polymer ?
#
loop_
_entity_poly.entity_id
_entity_poly.type
_entity_poly.pdbx_seq_one_letter_code
_entity_poly.pdbx_strand_id
1 'polypeptide(L)'
;GRACLIPNQGYLSEAGASLVDQKLGLSIVPKTKVVKLVSKTFNYPWLERQKSKVKQAVMDDFPTWGRRFNRIGLRPKVGSFQLFVDNHKDANHWIRVFETEPPPKEVQHQFRLQFERLVVLDYIIRNTDRGNDNWLIRYDPPSIVSSASSSGDRDTGVEEMEDAEAKDWNVVAYPEIRVAAIDNGLA
;
A
#
# COMPACT_ATOMS: atom_id res chain seq x y z
N GLY A 1 -6.26 -19.64 17.47
CA GLY A 1 -5.38 -18.44 17.49
C GLY A 1 -4.04 -18.82 18.07
N ARG A 2 -3.01 -17.98 17.88
CA ARG A 2 -1.68 -18.20 18.48
C ARG A 2 -1.74 -17.85 19.96
N ALA A 3 -1.31 -18.75 20.85
CA ALA A 3 -1.45 -18.58 22.30
C ALA A 3 -0.62 -17.42 22.87
N CYS A 4 0.44 -17.00 22.18
CA CYS A 4 1.31 -15.89 22.58
C CYS A 4 0.80 -14.51 22.15
N LEU A 5 -0.30 -14.41 21.40
CA LEU A 5 -0.85 -13.15 20.91
C LEU A 5 -2.15 -12.79 21.62
N ILE A 6 -2.35 -11.50 21.87
CA ILE A 6 -3.59 -11.00 22.48
C ILE A 6 -4.75 -11.17 21.49
N PRO A 7 -5.86 -11.82 21.88
CA PRO A 7 -6.99 -12.03 20.98
C PRO A 7 -7.60 -10.72 20.44
N ASN A 8 -7.99 -10.72 19.16
CA ASN A 8 -8.70 -9.63 18.49
C ASN A 8 -7.97 -8.27 18.45
N GLN A 9 -6.66 -8.24 18.63
CA GLN A 9 -5.84 -7.03 18.56
C GLN A 9 -4.99 -6.90 17.29
N GLY A 10 -5.21 -7.75 16.28
CA GLY A 10 -4.38 -7.73 15.06
C GLY A 10 -4.35 -6.37 14.36
N TYR A 11 -5.47 -5.64 14.34
CA TYR A 11 -5.52 -4.29 13.77
C TYR A 11 -4.69 -3.24 14.54
N LEU A 12 -4.45 -3.46 15.85
CA LEU A 12 -3.51 -2.64 16.61
C LEU A 12 -2.07 -3.03 16.32
N SER A 13 -1.80 -4.33 16.14
CA SER A 13 -0.47 -4.82 15.73
C SER A 13 -0.07 -4.22 14.36
N GLU A 14 -0.98 -4.21 13.38
CA GLU A 14 -0.80 -3.56 12.07
C GLU A 14 -0.47 -2.06 12.16
N ALA A 15 -1.25 -1.32 12.94
CA ALA A 15 -1.02 0.12 13.14
C ALA A 15 0.27 0.37 13.95
N GLY A 16 0.59 -0.53 14.89
CA GLY A 16 1.79 -0.51 15.71
C GLY A 16 3.07 -0.69 14.88
N ALA A 17 3.06 -1.61 13.91
CA ALA A 17 4.18 -1.80 12.98
C ALA A 17 4.48 -0.51 12.20
N SER A 18 3.44 0.16 11.67
CA SER A 18 3.63 1.46 10.98
C SER A 18 4.13 2.57 11.91
N LEU A 19 3.73 2.55 13.19
CA LEU A 19 4.22 3.50 14.20
C LEU A 19 5.72 3.26 14.51
N VAL A 20 6.13 2.01 14.67
CA VAL A 20 7.53 1.63 14.92
C VAL A 20 8.40 1.98 13.72
N ASP A 21 7.95 1.67 12.49
CA ASP A 21 8.62 2.03 11.25
C ASP A 21 8.90 3.54 11.15
N GLN A 22 7.88 4.37 11.42
CA GLN A 22 8.01 5.84 11.41
C GLN A 22 8.98 6.34 12.48
N LYS A 23 8.95 5.74 13.68
CA LYS A 23 9.81 6.16 14.78
C LYS A 23 11.27 5.81 14.56
N LEU A 24 11.54 4.73 13.84
CA LEU A 24 12.89 4.27 13.50
C LEU A 24 13.38 4.80 12.12
N GLY A 25 12.52 5.46 11.34
CA GLY A 25 12.87 5.99 10.02
C GLY A 25 13.14 4.91 8.98
N LEU A 26 12.57 3.70 9.13
CA LEU A 26 12.81 2.57 8.23
C LEU A 26 12.16 2.78 6.85
N SER A 27 10.95 3.37 6.83
CA SER A 27 10.20 3.72 5.63
C SER A 27 9.90 2.52 4.72
N ILE A 28 9.61 1.35 5.32
CA ILE A 28 9.27 0.11 4.61
C ILE A 28 7.82 -0.35 4.87
N VAL A 29 7.19 0.08 5.96
CA VAL A 29 5.77 -0.23 6.22
C VAL A 29 4.89 0.85 5.55
N PRO A 30 4.03 0.50 4.59
CA PRO A 30 3.04 1.44 4.07
C PRO A 30 2.20 1.99 5.21
N LYS A 31 1.91 3.30 5.19
CA LYS A 31 1.27 3.99 6.32
C LYS A 31 -0.03 3.29 6.72
N THR A 32 -0.08 2.84 7.98
CA THR A 32 -1.23 2.12 8.54
C THR A 32 -1.74 2.82 9.78
N LYS A 33 -3.06 3.02 9.87
CA LYS A 33 -3.71 3.63 11.04
C LYS A 33 -4.99 2.91 11.43
N VAL A 34 -5.39 3.05 12.69
CA VAL A 34 -6.70 2.65 13.16
C VAL A 34 -7.75 3.64 12.66
N VAL A 35 -8.76 3.14 11.94
CA VAL A 35 -9.84 3.94 11.39
C VAL A 35 -11.20 3.33 11.73
N LYS A 36 -12.27 4.10 11.51
CA LYS A 36 -13.66 3.63 11.58
C LYS A 36 -14.32 3.82 10.23
N LEU A 37 -14.73 2.72 9.60
CA LEU A 37 -15.37 2.75 8.27
C LEU A 37 -16.74 2.08 8.31
N VAL A 38 -17.62 2.51 7.40
CA VAL A 38 -18.92 1.90 7.14
C VAL A 38 -18.99 1.53 5.66
N SER A 39 -19.32 0.29 5.34
CA SER A 39 -19.57 -0.14 3.96
C SER A 39 -20.62 -1.24 3.92
N LYS A 40 -21.52 -1.22 2.93
CA LYS A 40 -22.50 -2.30 2.72
C LYS A 40 -21.84 -3.65 2.42
N THR A 41 -20.60 -3.65 1.93
CA THR A 41 -19.81 -4.86 1.61
C THR A 41 -19.20 -5.53 2.85
N PHE A 42 -19.03 -4.81 3.97
CA PHE A 42 -18.50 -5.43 5.19
C PHE A 42 -19.47 -6.44 5.80
N ASN A 43 -18.94 -7.45 6.51
CA ASN A 43 -19.78 -8.47 7.14
C ASN A 43 -20.52 -7.93 8.38
N TYR A 44 -21.80 -7.59 8.26
CA TYR A 44 -22.65 -7.19 9.38
C TYR A 44 -23.65 -8.30 9.74
N PRO A 45 -24.00 -8.47 11.03
CA PRO A 45 -25.08 -9.36 11.43
C PRO A 45 -26.36 -9.05 10.65
N TRP A 46 -27.10 -10.10 10.26
CA TRP A 46 -28.34 -9.96 9.49
C TRP A 46 -29.31 -8.95 10.12
N LEU A 47 -29.46 -8.99 11.45
CA LEU A 47 -30.35 -8.09 12.18
C LEU A 47 -29.92 -6.61 12.06
N GLU A 48 -28.62 -6.31 12.04
CA GLU A 48 -28.14 -4.93 11.83
C GLU A 48 -28.44 -4.43 10.42
N ARG A 49 -28.31 -5.31 9.42
CA ARG A 49 -28.67 -4.98 8.03
C ARG A 49 -30.16 -4.67 7.91
N GLN A 50 -31.03 -5.49 8.50
CA GLN A 50 -32.48 -5.25 8.47
C GLN A 50 -32.87 -3.97 9.21
N LYS A 51 -32.31 -3.75 10.41
CA LYS A 51 -32.53 -2.50 11.16
C LYS A 51 -32.12 -1.27 10.36
N SER A 52 -30.99 -1.33 9.66
CA SER A 52 -30.54 -0.24 8.79
C SER A 52 -31.53 0.02 7.66
N LYS A 53 -32.03 -1.02 6.99
CA LYS A 53 -33.00 -0.90 5.89
C LYS A 53 -34.33 -0.32 6.36
N VAL A 54 -34.88 -0.84 7.46
CA VAL A 54 -36.15 -0.38 8.02
C VAL A 54 -36.06 1.07 8.46
N LYS A 55 -34.99 1.47 9.16
CA LYS A 55 -34.79 2.87 9.56
C LYS A 55 -34.66 3.80 8.37
N GLN A 56 -34.03 3.33 7.30
CA GLN A 56 -33.91 4.10 6.06
C GLN A 56 -35.29 4.25 5.39
N ALA A 57 -36.05 3.17 5.23
CA ALA A 57 -37.42 3.24 4.70
C ALA A 57 -38.34 4.15 5.53
N VAL A 58 -38.31 4.05 6.87
CA VAL A 58 -39.10 4.94 7.74
C VAL A 58 -38.64 6.40 7.64
N MET A 59 -37.34 6.64 7.40
CA MET A 59 -36.84 8.00 7.17
C MET A 59 -37.33 8.57 5.84
N ASP A 60 -37.37 7.74 4.79
CA ASP A 60 -37.80 8.10 3.45
C ASP A 60 -39.33 8.32 3.39
N ASP A 61 -40.12 7.44 4.00
CA ASP A 61 -41.59 7.47 3.98
C ASP A 61 -42.18 8.44 5.03
N PHE A 62 -41.55 8.58 6.19
CA PHE A 62 -42.04 9.39 7.31
C PHE A 62 -40.95 10.28 7.91
N PRO A 63 -40.58 11.39 7.25
CA PRO A 63 -39.43 12.21 7.65
C PRO A 63 -39.55 12.81 9.06
N THR A 64 -40.77 13.02 9.57
CA THR A 64 -41.02 13.50 10.95
C THR A 64 -40.71 12.45 12.02
N TRP A 65 -40.87 11.16 11.71
CA TRP A 65 -40.46 10.04 12.56
C TRP A 65 -38.99 9.68 12.35
N GLY A 66 -38.49 9.75 11.11
CA GLY A 66 -37.09 9.48 10.77
C GLY A 66 -36.08 10.36 11.49
N ARG A 67 -36.40 11.66 11.68
CA ARG A 67 -35.55 12.61 12.42
C ARG A 67 -35.31 12.25 13.89
N ARG A 68 -36.11 11.35 14.46
CA ARG A 68 -35.90 10.82 15.83
C ARG A 68 -34.84 9.71 15.90
N PHE A 69 -34.38 9.21 14.76
CA PHE A 69 -33.29 8.23 14.74
C PHE A 69 -31.94 8.93 14.88
N ASN A 70 -31.28 8.74 16.03
CA ASN A 70 -29.90 9.21 16.28
C ASN A 70 -28.86 8.66 15.28
N ARG A 71 -29.22 7.63 14.49
CA ARG A 71 -28.38 7.03 13.45
C ARG A 71 -29.23 6.27 12.44
N ILE A 72 -29.09 6.63 11.18
CA ILE A 72 -29.51 5.84 10.02
C ILE A 72 -28.23 5.19 9.44
N GLY A 73 -28.34 3.94 9.00
CA GLY A 73 -27.20 3.19 8.44
C GLY A 73 -26.57 2.16 9.38
N LEU A 74 -25.55 1.49 8.85
CA LEU A 74 -24.78 0.45 9.54
C LEU A 74 -23.80 1.06 10.55
N ARG A 75 -23.39 0.27 11.55
CA ARG A 75 -22.43 0.74 12.57
C ARG A 75 -21.01 0.84 11.99
N PRO A 76 -20.24 1.89 12.30
CA PRO A 76 -18.82 1.95 11.91
C PRO A 76 -18.04 0.79 12.54
N LYS A 77 -17.22 0.12 11.72
CA LYS A 77 -16.30 -0.92 12.16
C LYS A 77 -14.91 -0.33 12.35
N VAL A 78 -14.30 -0.63 13.49
CA VAL A 78 -12.90 -0.30 13.78
C VAL A 78 -12.02 -1.34 13.09
N GLY A 79 -10.93 -0.89 12.48
CA GLY A 79 -9.91 -1.76 11.88
C GLY A 79 -8.68 -0.97 11.48
N SER A 80 -7.66 -1.68 11.02
CA SER A 80 -6.47 -1.10 10.43
C SER A 80 -6.78 -0.72 8.98
N PHE A 81 -6.24 0.40 8.54
CA PHE A 81 -6.28 0.84 7.15
C PHE A 81 -4.88 1.21 6.73
N GLN A 82 -4.33 0.37 5.85
CA GLN A 82 -3.00 0.48 5.28
C GLN A 82 -3.09 1.10 3.89
N LEU A 83 -2.17 2.02 3.57
CA LEU A 83 -2.06 2.53 2.21
C LEU A 83 -1.63 1.41 1.25
N PHE A 84 -2.30 1.36 0.11
CA PHE A 84 -1.93 0.45 -0.97
C PHE A 84 -0.59 0.88 -1.60
N VAL A 85 0.21 -0.10 -2.01
CA VAL A 85 1.48 0.13 -2.72
C VAL A 85 1.43 -0.45 -4.12
N ASP A 86 1.67 0.39 -5.11
CA ASP A 86 1.62 0.01 -6.52
C ASP A 86 2.92 -0.67 -6.98
N ASN A 87 2.82 -1.51 -8.02
CA ASN A 87 3.94 -2.15 -8.72
C ASN A 87 4.85 -3.03 -7.85
N HIS A 88 4.39 -3.44 -6.68
CA HIS A 88 5.08 -4.41 -5.84
C HIS A 88 4.59 -5.83 -6.16
N LYS A 89 5.49 -6.81 -6.04
CA LYS A 89 5.15 -8.25 -6.11
C LYS A 89 5.73 -8.96 -4.90
N ASP A 90 5.20 -10.14 -4.60
CA ASP A 90 5.69 -11.02 -3.52
C ASP A 90 7.21 -11.17 -3.58
N ALA A 91 7.87 -11.09 -2.42
CA ALA A 91 9.32 -11.21 -2.38
C ALA A 91 9.81 -12.54 -2.94
N ASN A 92 9.08 -13.63 -2.71
CA ASN A 92 9.38 -14.95 -3.28
C ASN A 92 9.45 -14.94 -4.82
N HIS A 93 8.65 -14.11 -5.50
CA HIS A 93 8.73 -13.97 -6.96
C HIS A 93 10.08 -13.40 -7.37
N TRP A 94 10.48 -12.28 -6.78
CA TRP A 94 11.73 -11.58 -7.14
C TRP A 94 12.98 -12.33 -6.70
N ILE A 95 12.97 -12.99 -5.54
CA ILE A 95 14.10 -13.80 -5.06
C ILE A 95 14.43 -14.90 -6.07
N ARG A 96 13.42 -15.62 -6.58
CA ARG A 96 13.61 -16.66 -7.61
C ARG A 96 14.17 -16.09 -8.91
N VAL A 97 13.71 -14.91 -9.31
CA VAL A 97 14.25 -14.20 -10.48
C VAL A 97 15.72 -13.87 -10.26
N PHE A 98 16.08 -13.32 -9.09
CA PHE A 98 17.45 -12.94 -8.76
C PHE A 98 18.42 -14.13 -8.59
N GLU A 99 17.90 -15.31 -8.21
CA GLU A 99 18.70 -16.55 -8.19
C GLU A 99 19.13 -16.98 -9.60
N THR A 100 18.25 -16.77 -10.59
CA THR A 100 18.53 -17.13 -12.00
C THR A 100 19.30 -16.03 -12.71
N GLU A 101 18.88 -14.77 -12.52
CA GLU A 101 19.44 -13.57 -13.14
C GLU A 101 19.76 -12.54 -12.05
N PRO A 102 20.99 -12.55 -11.51
CA PRO A 102 21.37 -11.65 -10.42
C PRO A 102 21.32 -10.19 -10.88
N PRO A 103 20.69 -9.29 -10.10
CA PRO A 103 20.64 -7.88 -10.46
C PRO A 103 22.04 -7.25 -10.34
N PRO A 104 22.27 -6.05 -10.89
CA PRO A 104 23.55 -5.36 -10.76
C PRO A 104 23.98 -5.19 -9.29
N LYS A 105 25.30 -5.19 -9.02
CA LYS A 105 25.85 -5.11 -7.66
C LYS A 105 25.31 -3.93 -6.83
N GLU A 106 25.06 -2.80 -7.49
CA GLU A 106 24.46 -1.62 -6.85
C GLU A 106 23.04 -1.89 -6.33
N VAL A 107 22.21 -2.53 -7.15
CA VAL A 107 20.85 -2.95 -6.77
C VAL A 107 20.90 -3.99 -5.66
N GLN A 108 21.84 -4.94 -5.72
CA GLN A 108 22.03 -5.92 -4.63
C GLN A 108 22.37 -5.23 -3.31
N HIS A 109 23.21 -4.19 -3.34
CA HIS A 109 23.56 -3.41 -2.16
C HIS A 109 22.33 -2.67 -1.59
N GLN A 110 21.55 -2.00 -2.45
CA GLN A 110 20.32 -1.32 -2.06
C GLN A 110 19.28 -2.30 -1.49
N PHE A 111 19.12 -3.45 -2.14
CA PHE A 111 18.22 -4.51 -1.67
C PHE A 111 18.61 -5.01 -0.29
N ARG A 112 19.91 -5.24 -0.05
CA ARG A 112 20.42 -5.66 1.26
C ARG A 112 20.07 -4.63 2.34
N LEU A 113 20.26 -3.34 2.08
CA LEU A 113 19.90 -2.27 3.03
C LEU A 113 18.39 -2.26 3.33
N GLN A 114 17.54 -2.46 2.32
CA GLN A 114 16.09 -2.55 2.51
C GLN A 114 15.71 -3.79 3.32
N PHE A 115 16.37 -4.93 3.07
CA PHE A 115 16.16 -6.17 3.80
C PHE A 115 16.62 -6.06 5.26
N GLU A 116 17.75 -5.41 5.54
CA GLU A 116 18.21 -5.15 6.91
C GLU A 116 17.17 -4.35 7.71
N ARG A 117 16.50 -3.37 7.08
CA ARG A 117 15.39 -2.62 7.71
C ARG A 117 14.20 -3.53 8.04
N LEU A 118 13.85 -4.47 7.15
CA LEU A 118 12.80 -5.46 7.39
C LEU A 118 13.15 -6.35 8.59
N VAL A 119 14.40 -6.82 8.66
CA VAL A 119 14.89 -7.63 9.79
C VAL A 119 14.81 -6.85 11.10
N VAL A 120 15.24 -5.58 11.11
CA VAL A 120 15.17 -4.71 12.29
C VAL A 120 13.72 -4.55 12.75
N LEU A 121 12.80 -4.23 11.84
CA LEU A 121 11.38 -4.09 12.15
C LEU A 121 10.83 -5.37 12.77
N ASP A 122 10.92 -6.49 12.06
CA ASP A 122 10.32 -7.77 12.46
C ASP A 122 10.92 -8.28 13.77
N TYR A 123 12.20 -8.05 14.00
CA TYR A 123 12.84 -8.43 15.26
C TYR A 123 12.33 -7.60 16.44
N ILE A 124 12.22 -6.27 16.27
CA ILE A 124 11.76 -5.36 17.32
C ILE A 124 10.30 -5.61 17.70
N ILE A 125 9.42 -5.78 16.71
CA ILE A 125 8.00 -6.07 16.97
C ILE A 125 7.75 -7.55 17.29
N ARG A 126 8.79 -8.39 17.17
CA ARG A 126 8.73 -9.85 17.29
C ARG A 126 7.65 -10.46 16.40
N ASN A 127 7.65 -10.08 15.14
CA ASN A 127 6.68 -10.58 14.16
C ASN A 127 6.72 -12.11 14.11
N THR A 128 5.58 -12.74 14.33
CA THR A 128 5.49 -14.19 14.38
C THR A 128 5.15 -14.80 13.02
N ASP A 129 4.75 -13.99 12.03
CA ASP A 129 4.17 -14.48 10.76
C ASP A 129 4.79 -13.86 9.50
N ARG A 130 6.11 -13.61 9.50
CA ARG A 130 6.82 -13.16 8.29
C ARG A 130 7.23 -14.35 7.41
N GLY A 131 6.42 -14.67 6.41
CA GLY A 131 6.79 -15.48 5.24
C GLY A 131 7.29 -14.63 4.06
N ASN A 132 7.88 -15.25 3.03
CA ASN A 132 8.34 -14.57 1.81
C ASN A 132 7.22 -14.09 0.86
N ASP A 133 5.99 -14.41 1.20
CA ASP A 133 4.72 -13.93 0.63
C ASP A 133 4.20 -12.67 1.35
N ASN A 134 4.58 -12.46 2.62
CA ASN A 134 4.08 -11.37 3.45
C ASN A 134 4.94 -10.10 3.40
N TRP A 135 5.87 -10.00 2.45
CA TRP A 135 6.57 -8.75 2.15
C TRP A 135 6.79 -8.68 0.65
N LEU A 136 6.77 -7.46 0.13
CA LEU A 136 6.76 -7.21 -1.29
C LEU A 136 8.05 -6.50 -1.71
N ILE A 137 8.43 -6.71 -2.97
CA ILE A 137 9.55 -6.05 -3.62
C ILE A 137 9.02 -5.34 -4.87
N ARG A 138 9.40 -4.07 -5.05
CA ARG A 138 9.35 -3.37 -6.33
C ARG A 138 10.77 -3.28 -6.86
N TYR A 139 10.97 -3.73 -8.09
CA TYR A 139 12.23 -3.58 -8.80
C TYR A 139 11.96 -2.99 -10.18
N ASP A 140 12.53 -1.81 -10.42
CA ASP A 140 12.44 -1.07 -11.67
C ASP A 140 13.80 -1.18 -12.38
N PRO A 141 13.91 -1.95 -13.49
CA PRO A 141 15.15 -2.10 -14.23
C PRO A 141 15.57 -0.78 -14.91
N PRO A 142 16.84 -0.61 -15.27
CA PRO A 142 17.29 0.59 -15.94
C PRO A 142 16.56 0.76 -17.27
N SER A 143 15.97 1.93 -17.50
CA SER A 143 15.28 2.26 -18.74
C SER A 143 15.78 3.58 -19.31
N ILE A 144 15.82 3.66 -20.65
CA ILE A 144 16.18 4.87 -21.36
C ILE A 144 14.90 5.69 -21.49
N VAL A 145 14.82 6.83 -20.80
CA VAL A 145 13.67 7.73 -20.92
C VAL A 145 14.01 8.73 -22.03
N SER A 146 13.46 8.50 -23.22
CA SER A 146 13.49 9.49 -24.29
C SER A 146 12.43 10.55 -24.00
N SER A 147 12.85 11.81 -24.00
CA SER A 147 12.09 13.04 -23.71
C SER A 147 10.91 13.33 -24.68
N ALA A 148 10.48 12.35 -25.49
CA ALA A 148 9.61 12.54 -26.64
C ALA A 148 8.12 12.19 -26.43
N SER A 149 7.66 11.87 -25.22
CA SER A 149 6.25 11.51 -24.96
C SER A 149 5.39 12.66 -24.43
N SER A 150 5.61 13.87 -24.92
CA SER A 150 4.65 14.98 -24.81
C SER A 150 4.20 15.45 -26.20
N SER A 151 3.60 14.56 -26.99
CA SER A 151 2.81 14.96 -28.17
C SER A 151 1.42 15.41 -27.73
N GLY A 152 1.38 16.61 -27.17
CA GLY A 152 0.18 17.44 -27.23
C GLY A 152 -0.07 17.83 -28.68
N ASP A 153 -1.19 17.38 -29.20
CA ASP A 153 -1.80 17.78 -30.47
C ASP A 153 -1.85 19.32 -30.60
N ARG A 154 -0.99 19.89 -31.46
CA ARG A 154 -1.17 21.22 -32.07
C ARG A 154 -0.51 21.27 -33.45
N ASP A 155 -1.37 21.14 -34.45
CA ASP A 155 -1.19 21.58 -35.84
C ASP A 155 -1.01 23.10 -35.92
N THR A 156 0.07 23.56 -36.56
CA THR A 156 0.13 24.60 -37.61
C THR A 156 1.58 25.09 -37.80
N GLY A 157 2.01 25.16 -39.06
CA GLY A 157 3.42 25.23 -39.47
C GLY A 157 4.11 26.58 -39.39
N VAL A 158 5.41 26.54 -39.70
CA VAL A 158 6.21 27.40 -40.60
C VAL A 158 7.65 26.85 -40.54
N GLU A 159 8.30 26.77 -41.70
CA GLU A 159 9.69 26.35 -41.87
C GLU A 159 10.66 27.42 -41.34
N GLU A 160 11.51 27.06 -40.38
CA GLU A 160 12.75 27.79 -40.09
C GLU A 160 13.89 26.79 -39.87
N MET A 161 14.98 27.05 -40.59
CA MET A 161 16.24 26.32 -40.58
C MET A 161 17.14 26.98 -39.54
N GLU A 162 17.36 26.32 -38.39
CA GLU A 162 18.37 26.73 -37.41
C GLU A 162 19.20 25.53 -36.94
N ASP A 163 20.51 25.67 -37.09
CA ASP A 163 21.55 24.79 -36.58
C ASP A 163 21.48 24.70 -35.05
N ALA A 164 21.10 23.54 -34.53
CA ALA A 164 21.48 23.11 -33.19
C ALA A 164 21.50 21.58 -33.15
N GLU A 165 22.70 21.00 -33.10
CA GLU A 165 22.91 19.65 -32.56
C GLU A 165 22.50 19.67 -31.09
N ALA A 166 21.19 19.62 -30.82
CA ALA A 166 20.67 19.27 -29.52
C ALA A 166 21.04 17.80 -29.30
N LYS A 167 22.20 17.56 -28.68
CA LYS A 167 22.48 16.30 -28.00
C LYS A 167 21.35 16.09 -27.00
N ASP A 168 20.33 15.37 -27.45
CA ASP A 168 19.25 14.87 -26.61
C ASP A 168 19.90 13.83 -25.69
N TRP A 169 20.39 14.31 -24.54
CA TRP A 169 20.96 13.46 -23.50
C TRP A 169 19.80 12.63 -22.94
N ASN A 170 19.59 11.45 -23.52
CA ASN A 170 18.67 10.46 -22.99
C ASN A 170 18.93 10.28 -21.48
N VAL A 171 17.94 10.61 -20.66
CA VAL A 171 18.04 10.43 -19.22
C VAL A 171 17.86 8.94 -18.94
N VAL A 172 18.95 8.27 -18.53
CA VAL A 172 18.88 6.88 -18.08
C VAL A 172 18.28 6.89 -16.69
N ALA A 173 17.10 6.30 -16.52
CA ALA A 173 16.54 6.05 -15.21
C ALA A 173 17.41 5.02 -14.49
N TYR A 174 17.96 5.40 -13.33
CA TYR A 174 18.73 4.48 -12.51
C TYR A 174 17.82 3.35 -11.99
N PRO A 175 18.34 2.12 -11.89
CA PRO A 175 17.56 1.01 -11.37
C PRO A 175 17.22 1.27 -9.90
N GLU A 176 15.98 1.02 -9.52
CA GLU A 176 15.49 1.23 -8.16
C GLU A 176 14.90 -0.06 -7.59
N ILE A 177 15.20 -0.35 -6.32
CA ILE A 177 14.60 -1.45 -5.58
C ILE A 177 14.05 -0.98 -4.23
N ARG A 178 12.81 -1.36 -3.93
CA ARG A 178 12.13 -1.02 -2.67
C ARG A 178 11.47 -2.25 -2.07
N VAL A 179 11.47 -2.32 -0.74
CA VAL A 179 10.77 -3.34 0.04
C VAL A 179 9.56 -2.72 0.72
N ALA A 180 8.43 -3.43 0.71
CA ALA A 180 7.24 -3.08 1.46
C ALA A 180 6.88 -4.21 2.45
N ALA A 181 6.87 -3.88 3.74
CA ALA A 181 6.46 -4.79 4.80
C ALA A 181 4.94 -4.69 5.02
N ILE A 182 4.20 -5.71 4.58
CA ILE A 182 2.74 -5.79 4.69
C ILE A 182 2.34 -6.88 5.70
N ASP A 183 1.05 -7.02 6.01
CA ASP A 183 0.53 -8.10 6.87
C ASP A 183 1.30 -8.25 8.20
N ASN A 184 1.23 -7.21 9.04
CA ASN A 184 1.90 -7.15 10.33
C ASN A 184 0.96 -7.45 11.49
N GLY A 185 -0.21 -8.05 11.24
CA GLY A 185 -1.26 -8.24 12.24
C GLY A 185 -0.97 -9.31 13.30
N LEU A 186 0.14 -10.04 13.19
CA LEU A 186 0.55 -11.13 14.07
C LEU A 186 1.95 -10.89 14.68
N ALA A 187 2.21 -9.66 15.08
CA ALA A 187 3.35 -9.26 15.92
C ALA A 187 2.92 -8.96 17.36
#